data_AF-A0A4V1SCB5-F1
#
_entry.id   AF-A0A4V1SCB5-F1
#
_cell.length_a   1.000
_cell.length_b   1.000
_cell.length_c   1.000
_cell.angle_alpha   90.00
_cell.angle_beta   90.00
_cell.angle_gamma   90.00
#
_symmetry.space_group_name_H-M   'P 1'
#
loop_
_entity.id
_entity.type
_entity.pdbx_description
1 polymer ?
#
loop_
_entity_poly.entity_id
_entity_poly.type
_entity_poly.pdbx_seq_one_letter_code
_entity_poly.pdbx_strand_id
1 'polypeptide(L)' 'PVDRALKRLKTKLDTEGILEEMRRRRSFESVAARKIRKARTAPKRHKVRWRYTSPAQAAKAEEAAAAAAAANA' A
#
# COMPACT_ATOMS: atom_id res chain seq x y z
N PRO A 1 8.46 29.23 -9.18
CA PRO A 1 7.22 28.95 -8.44
C PRO A 1 7.49 28.15 -7.16
N VAL A 2 7.39 28.82 -6.01
CA VAL A 2 7.73 28.29 -4.68
C VAL A 2 6.77 27.17 -4.24
N ASP A 3 5.48 27.32 -4.50
CA ASP A 3 4.46 26.34 -4.07
C ASP A 3 4.66 24.95 -4.70
N ARG A 4 5.12 24.92 -5.96
CA ARG A 4 5.47 23.65 -6.62
C ARG A 4 6.68 22.99 -5.95
N ALA A 5 7.66 23.76 -5.53
CA ALA A 5 8.83 23.23 -4.83
C ALA A 5 8.44 22.67 -3.45
N LEU A 6 7.61 23.41 -2.70
CA LEU A 6 7.08 22.96 -1.41
C LEU A 6 6.23 21.68 -1.56
N LYS A 7 5.37 21.62 -2.59
CA LYS A 7 4.56 20.43 -2.87
C LYS A 7 5.43 19.22 -3.20
N ARG A 8 6.46 19.40 -4.03
CA ARG A 8 7.42 18.32 -4.37
C ARG A 8 8.17 17.83 -3.14
N LEU A 9 8.63 18.73 -2.29
CA LEU A 9 9.30 18.38 -1.03
C LEU A 9 8.37 17.57 -0.13
N LYS A 10 7.13 18.03 0.06
CA LYS A 10 6.13 17.30 0.83
C LYS A 10 5.87 15.90 0.25
N THR A 11 5.62 15.81 -1.05
CA THR A 11 5.39 14.52 -1.72
C THR A 11 6.57 13.58 -1.53
N LYS A 12 7.82 14.06 -1.67
CA LYS A 12 9.01 13.25 -1.44
C LYS A 12 9.07 12.68 -0.03
N LEU A 13 8.83 13.53 0.99
CA LEU A 13 8.81 13.11 2.39
C LEU A 13 7.70 12.09 2.70
N ASP A 14 6.53 12.23 2.06
CA ASP A 14 5.42 11.30 2.20
C ASP A 14 5.70 9.95 1.50
N THR A 15 6.31 9.98 0.31
CA THR A 15 6.71 8.79 -0.46
C THR A 15 7.79 7.98 0.25
N GLU A 16 8.84 8.66 0.74
CA GLU A 16 9.92 8.03 1.52
C GLU A 16 9.45 7.60 2.92
N GLY A 17 8.31 8.14 3.38
CA GLY A 17 7.69 7.79 4.66
C GLY A 17 8.41 8.37 5.88
N ILE A 18 9.28 9.37 5.69
CA ILE A 18 10.11 9.98 6.73
C ILE A 18 9.25 10.57 7.85
N LEU A 19 8.17 11.28 7.49
CA LEU A 19 7.27 11.90 8.48
C LEU A 19 6.58 10.85 9.36
N GLU A 20 6.23 9.70 8.78
CA GLU A 20 5.59 8.61 9.51
C GLU A 20 6.59 7.86 10.40
N GLU A 21 7.86 7.76 9.97
CA GLU A 21 8.96 7.25 10.79
C GLU A 21 9.19 8.11 12.04
N MET A 22 9.25 9.43 11.86
CA MET A 22 9.43 10.39 12.96
C MET A 22 8.27 10.35 13.95
N ARG A 23 7.01 10.33 13.45
CA ARG A 23 5.82 10.22 14.31
C ARG A 23 5.86 8.95 15.16
N ARG A 24 6.27 7.83 14.57
CA ARG A 24 6.33 6.54 15.26
C ARG A 24 7.47 6.43 16.26
N ARG A 25 8.62 7.05 15.98
CA ARG A 25 9.77 7.07 16.90
C ARG A 25 9.63 8.07 18.05
N ARG A 26 8.66 9.00 17.97
CA ARG A 26 8.36 9.96 19.05
C ARG A 26 8.05 9.27 20.38
N SER A 27 7.42 8.10 20.34
CA SER A 27 7.09 7.31 21.52
C SER A 27 7.60 5.88 21.37
N PHE A 28 7.92 5.25 22.50
CA PHE A 28 8.30 3.84 22.51
C PHE A 28 7.16 2.95 21.96
N GLU A 29 7.50 2.07 21.02
CA GLU A 29 6.57 1.07 20.44
C GLU A 29 6.90 -0.32 21.02
N SER A 30 5.98 -0.90 21.79
CA SER A 30 6.12 -2.26 22.30
C SER A 30 6.13 -3.29 21.17
N VAL A 31 6.66 -4.50 21.42
CA VAL A 31 6.71 -5.57 20.42
C VAL A 31 5.29 -5.95 19.93
N ALA A 32 4.29 -5.93 20.81
CA ALA A 32 2.91 -6.17 20.47
C ALA A 32 2.35 -5.10 19.51
N ALA A 33 2.55 -3.82 19.82
CA ALA A 33 2.15 -2.70 18.97
C ALA A 33 2.83 -2.75 17.59
N ARG A 34 4.12 -3.12 17.56
CA ARG A 34 4.89 -3.33 16.32
C ARG A 34 4.28 -4.41 15.42
N LYS A 35 3.88 -5.55 16.01
CA LYS A 35 3.23 -6.66 15.28
C LYS A 35 1.91 -6.20 14.67
N ILE A 36 1.05 -5.55 15.45
CA ILE A 36 -0.25 -5.02 15.00
C ILE A 36 -0.06 -4.03 13.85
N ARG A 37 0.91 -3.11 13.97
CA ARG A 37 1.23 -2.14 12.91
C ARG A 37 1.69 -2.81 11.63
N LYS A 38 2.62 -3.78 11.71
CA LYS A 38 3.11 -4.50 10.53
C LYS A 38 1.98 -5.22 9.81
N ALA A 39 1.12 -5.93 10.56
CA ALA A 39 -0.05 -6.61 10.01
C ALA A 39 -1.01 -5.64 9.30
N ARG A 40 -1.19 -4.43 9.82
CA ARG A 40 -2.07 -3.42 9.21
C ARG A 40 -1.48 -2.72 7.98
N THR A 41 -0.17 -2.46 7.99
CA THR A 41 0.49 -1.58 7.00
C THR A 41 1.12 -2.33 5.83
N ALA A 42 1.66 -3.54 6.07
CA ALA A 42 2.33 -4.32 5.02
C ALA A 42 1.37 -4.74 3.89
N PRO A 43 0.15 -5.26 4.14
CA PRO A 43 -0.77 -5.63 3.07
C PRO A 43 -1.21 -4.43 2.23
N LYS A 44 -1.40 -3.26 2.87
CA LYS A 44 -1.78 -2.02 2.17
C LYS A 44 -0.68 -1.54 1.24
N ARG A 45 0.58 -1.52 1.72
CA ARG A 45 1.75 -1.16 0.89
C ARG A 45 1.98 -2.16 -0.24
N HIS A 46 1.83 -3.45 0.05
CA HIS A 46 1.94 -4.52 -0.95
C HIS A 46 0.88 -4.36 -2.05
N LYS A 47 -0.38 -4.12 -1.67
CA LYS A 47 -1.48 -3.89 -2.61
C LYS A 47 -1.23 -2.67 -3.50
N VAL A 48 -0.69 -1.58 -2.97
CA VAL A 48 -0.38 -0.36 -3.76
C VAL A 48 0.82 -0.58 -4.69
N ARG A 49 1.85 -1.30 -4.24
CA ARG A 49 3.03 -1.62 -5.06
C ARG A 49 2.66 -2.50 -6.26
N TRP A 50 1.79 -3.47 -6.05
CA TRP A 50 1.39 -4.45 -7.09
C TRP A 50 0.01 -4.14 -7.68
N ARG A 51 -0.45 -2.89 -7.56
CA ARG A 51 -1.78 -2.47 -8.01
C ARG A 51 -1.91 -2.37 -9.53
N TYR A 52 -0.81 -2.40 -10.27
CA TYR A 52 -0.84 -2.47 -11.72
C TYR A 52 -1.18 -3.89 -12.15
N THR A 53 -2.44 -4.12 -12.47
CA THR A 53 -2.90 -5.25 -13.27
C THR A 53 -2.93 -4.81 -14.73
N SER A 54 -2.21 -5.52 -15.61
CA SER A 54 -2.35 -5.28 -17.05
C SER A 54 -3.77 -5.67 -17.51
N PRO A 55 -4.29 -5.10 -18.61
CA PRO A 55 -5.59 -5.50 -19.18
C PRO A 55 -5.67 -7.01 -19.42
N ALA A 56 -4.55 -7.63 -19.82
CA ALA A 56 -4.45 -9.08 -19.99
C ALA A 56 -4.57 -9.87 -18.67
N GLN A 57 -4.06 -9.33 -17.56
CA GLN A 57 -4.20 -9.94 -16.24
C GLN A 57 -5.62 -9.77 -15.67
N ALA A 58 -6.27 -8.65 -15.98
CA ALA A 58 -7.67 -8.43 -15.61
C ALA A 58 -8.60 -9.40 -16.35
N ALA A 59 -8.42 -9.59 -17.66
CA ALA A 59 -9.18 -10.55 -18.45
C ALA A 59 -9.01 -11.99 -17.95
N LYS A 60 -7.77 -12.42 -17.65
CA LYS A 60 -7.51 -13.75 -17.07
C LYS A 60 -8.14 -13.95 -15.68
N ALA A 61 -8.19 -12.90 -14.86
CA ALA A 61 -8.81 -12.97 -13.54
C ALA A 61 -10.33 -13.07 -13.63
N GLU A 62 -10.94 -12.38 -14.59
CA GLU A 62 -12.38 -12.45 -14.87
C GLU A 62 -12.78 -13.83 -15.42
N GLU A 63 -11.98 -14.38 -16.34
CA GLU A 63 -12.18 -15.72 -16.90
C GLU A 63 -12.03 -16.82 -15.83
N ALA A 64 -11.04 -16.69 -14.93
CA ALA A 64 -10.88 -17.58 -13.79
C ALA A 64 -12.02 -17.47 -12.76
N ALA A 65 -12.55 -16.26 -12.55
CA ALA A 65 -13.69 -16.04 -11.67
C ALA A 65 -14.99 -16.62 -12.25
N ALA A 66 -15.20 -16.48 -13.56
CA ALA A 66 -16.32 -17.09 -14.27
C ALA A 66 -16.26 -18.63 -14.24
N ALA A 67 -15.08 -19.21 -14.45
CA ALA A 67 -14.87 -20.65 -14.34
C ALA A 67 -15.10 -21.17 -12.91
N ALA A 68 -14.66 -20.43 -11.89
CA ALA A 68 -14.89 -20.79 -10.49
C ALA A 68 -16.37 -20.66 -10.09
N ALA A 69 -17.10 -19.69 -10.65
CA ALA A 69 -18.54 -19.56 -10.44
C ALA A 69 -19.33 -20.69 -11.11
N ALA A 70 -18.94 -21.10 -12.32
CA ALA A 70 -19.54 -22.23 -13.03
C ALA A 70 -19.25 -23.59 -12.36
N ALA A 71 -18.11 -23.75 -11.69
CA ALA A 71 -17.76 -24.97 -10.98
C ALA A 71 -18.43 -25.11 -9.60
N ASN A 72 -19.02 -24.04 -9.06
CA ASN A 72 -19.73 -24.03 -7.78
C ASN A 72 -21.26 -23.89 -7.95
N ALA A 73 -21.77 -23.97 -9.19
CA ALA A 73 -23.18 -24.03 -9.53
C ALA A 73 -23.59 -25.47 -9.84
#